data_AF-A0A5C1NM48-F1
#
_entry.id   AF-A0A5C1NM48-F1
#
_cell.length_a   1.000
_cell.length_b   1.000
_cell.length_c   1.000
_cell.angle_alpha   90.00
_cell.angle_beta   90.00
_cell.angle_gamma   90.00
#
_symmetry.space_group_name_H-M   'P 1'
#
loop_
_entity.id
_entity.type
_entity.pdbx_description
1 polymer ?
#
loop_
_entity_poly.entity_id
_entity_poly.type
_entity_poly.pdbx_seq_one_letter_code
_entity_poly.pdbx_strand_id
1 'polypeptide(L)'
;MKKIIIAALSLATLAVWLNVGYYKYYGVHDTETFFFIKKHPTLQIKFMNLAASDQDPSSFSLMDDEEKEWLMDYCKYRLGIITKIESQSDVEKCLDYPPLGQGVHFPLSRD
;
A
#
# COMPACT_ATOMS: atom_id res chain seq x y z
N MET A 1 -22.19 27.83 -18.98
CA MET A 1 -21.09 26.96 -19.44
C MET A 1 -19.91 26.92 -18.47
N LYS A 2 -19.26 28.04 -18.14
CA LYS A 2 -18.09 28.07 -17.22
C LYS A 2 -18.30 27.36 -15.87
N LYS A 3 -19.47 27.54 -15.23
CA LYS A 3 -19.81 26.88 -13.96
C LYS A 3 -19.92 25.35 -14.07
N ILE A 4 -20.44 24.85 -15.20
CA ILE A 4 -20.58 23.41 -15.46
C ILE A 4 -19.20 22.78 -15.67
N ILE A 5 -18.32 23.45 -16.40
CA ILE A 5 -16.94 23.01 -16.61
C ILE A 5 -16.20 22.92 -15.27
N ILE A 6 -16.30 23.95 -14.43
CA ILE A 6 -15.66 23.95 -13.10
C ILE A 6 -16.19 22.81 -12.23
N ALA A 7 -17.50 22.60 -12.20
CA ALA A 7 -18.11 21.51 -11.44
C ALA A 7 -17.63 20.13 -11.92
N ALA A 8 -17.57 19.91 -13.25
CA ALA A 8 -17.08 18.67 -13.83
C ALA A 8 -15.60 18.41 -13.49
N LEU A 9 -14.75 19.43 -13.56
CA LEU A 9 -13.34 19.32 -13.15
C LEU A 9 -13.21 19.00 -11.66
N SER A 10 -13.97 19.66 -10.78
CA SER A 10 -13.92 19.35 -9.35
C SER A 10 -14.38 17.94 -9.02
N LEU A 11 -15.37 17.42 -9.75
CA LEU A 11 -15.84 16.06 -9.55
C LEU A 11 -14.81 15.04 -10.04
N ALA A 12 -14.16 15.32 -11.18
CA ALA A 12 -13.10 14.48 -11.71
C ALA A 12 -11.87 14.44 -10.78
N THR A 13 -11.43 15.58 -10.25
CA THR A 13 -10.30 15.61 -9.31
C THR A 13 -10.63 14.90 -8.00
N LEU A 14 -11.84 15.08 -7.48
CA LEU A 14 -12.30 14.35 -6.30
C LEU A 14 -12.36 12.84 -6.55
N ALA A 15 -12.85 12.42 -7.73
CA ALA A 15 -12.89 11.01 -8.10
C ALA A 15 -11.47 10.42 -8.18
N VAL A 16 -10.51 11.13 -8.77
CA VAL A 16 -9.10 10.68 -8.79
C VAL A 16 -8.54 10.59 -7.38
N TRP A 17 -8.75 11.60 -6.54
CA TRP A 17 -8.28 11.62 -5.16
C TRP A 17 -8.79 10.41 -4.37
N LEU A 18 -10.09 10.14 -4.47
CA LEU A 18 -10.72 9.05 -3.72
C LEU A 18 -10.30 7.66 -4.17
N ASN A 19 -9.83 7.51 -5.41
CA ASN A 19 -9.58 6.21 -6.03
C ASN A 19 -8.10 5.92 -6.32
N VAL A 20 -7.20 6.90 -6.25
CA VAL A 20 -5.76 6.69 -6.48
C VAL A 20 -4.99 6.86 -5.18
N GLY A 21 -4.10 5.90 -4.90
CA GLY A 21 -3.13 5.96 -3.82
C GLY A 21 -1.71 5.72 -4.34
N TYR A 22 -0.72 5.96 -3.48
CA TYR A 22 0.66 5.56 -3.75
C TYR A 22 1.37 5.09 -2.48
N TYR A 23 2.43 4.31 -2.65
CA TYR A 23 3.43 4.03 -1.63
C TYR A 23 4.83 4.28 -2.19
N LYS A 24 5.82 4.39 -1.29
CA LYS A 24 7.22 4.50 -1.66
C LYS A 24 7.93 3.18 -1.43
N TYR A 25 8.80 2.81 -2.36
CA TYR A 25 9.81 1.80 -2.16
C TYR A 25 11.12 2.46 -1.76
N TYR A 26 11.71 2.02 -0.66
CA TYR A 26 12.96 2.53 -0.14
C TYR A 26 14.07 1.51 -0.41
N GLY A 27 14.66 1.58 -1.60
CA GLY A 27 15.85 0.81 -1.93
C GLY A 27 17.11 1.43 -1.33
N VAL A 28 18.21 0.66 -1.35
CA VAL A 28 19.53 1.08 -0.86
C VAL A 28 20.04 2.32 -1.59
N HIS A 29 19.77 2.44 -2.89
CA HIS A 29 20.26 3.54 -3.72
C HIS A 29 19.19 4.57 -4.07
N ASP A 30 17.96 4.11 -4.28
CA ASP A 30 16.90 4.94 -4.84
C ASP A 30 15.57 4.76 -4.09
N THR A 31 14.75 5.81 -4.14
CA THR A 31 13.36 5.77 -3.67
C THR A 31 12.42 5.83 -4.85
N GLU A 32 11.62 4.78 -5.04
CA GLU A 32 10.64 4.72 -6.12
C GLU A 32 9.22 4.96 -5.59
N THR A 33 8.32 5.46 -6.46
CA THR A 33 6.91 5.70 -6.11
C THR A 33 6.00 4.83 -6.96
N PHE A 34 5.18 4.03 -6.30
CA PHE A 34 4.24 3.10 -6.94
C PHE A 34 2.80 3.59 -6.73
N PHE A 35 2.13 3.92 -7.84
CA PHE A 35 0.72 4.32 -7.82
C PHE A 35 -0.21 3.12 -7.96
N PHE A 36 -1.43 3.24 -7.43
CA PHE A 36 -2.42 2.18 -7.49
C PHE A 36 -3.86 2.66 -7.40
N ILE A 37 -4.77 1.84 -7.92
CA ILE A 37 -6.21 2.03 -7.76
C ILE A 37 -6.64 1.41 -6.44
N LYS A 38 -7.22 2.22 -5.57
CA LYS A 38 -7.74 1.81 -4.26
C LYS A 38 -8.92 0.85 -4.45
N LYS A 39 -9.00 -0.17 -3.61
CA LYS A 39 -10.13 -1.10 -3.55
C LYS A 39 -11.32 -0.54 -2.76
N HIS A 40 -11.06 0.41 -1.87
CA HIS A 40 -12.08 1.16 -1.13
C HIS A 40 -11.77 2.67 -1.17
N PRO A 41 -12.79 3.55 -1.30
CA PRO A 41 -12.55 4.98 -1.36
C PRO A 41 -12.05 5.53 -0.02
N THR A 42 -11.08 6.44 -0.07
CA THR A 42 -10.56 7.17 1.09
C THR A 42 -9.85 8.46 0.66
N LEU A 43 -9.83 9.46 1.54
CA LEU A 43 -9.09 10.71 1.33
C LEU A 43 -7.57 10.54 1.51
N GLN A 44 -7.12 9.45 2.13
CA GLN A 44 -5.70 9.12 2.27
C GLN A 44 -5.07 8.83 0.91
N ILE A 45 -3.95 9.49 0.58
CA ILE A 45 -3.25 9.31 -0.70
C ILE A 45 -2.00 8.44 -0.54
N LYS A 46 -1.26 8.61 0.56
CA LYS A 46 -0.03 7.85 0.85
C LYS A 46 -0.35 6.66 1.76
N PHE A 47 0.18 5.51 1.40
CA PHE A 47 0.10 4.28 2.19
C PHE A 47 1.51 3.75 2.48
N MET A 48 1.67 3.05 3.60
CA MET A 48 2.91 2.38 3.96
C MET A 48 2.83 0.92 3.50
N ASN A 49 3.83 0.44 2.79
CA ASN A 49 3.99 -0.97 2.51
C ASN A 49 5.22 -1.44 3.31
N LEU A 50 5.03 -2.34 4.27
CA LEU A 50 6.11 -2.84 5.12
C LEU A 50 7.13 -3.68 4.34
N ALA A 51 6.76 -4.23 3.19
CA ALA A 51 7.66 -4.91 2.26
C ALA A 51 8.28 -3.97 1.22
N ALA A 52 8.00 -2.66 1.28
CA ALA A 52 8.54 -1.70 0.31
C ALA A 52 9.88 -1.09 0.77
N SER A 53 10.80 -1.96 1.18
CA SER A 53 12.20 -1.62 1.39
C SER A 53 13.07 -2.84 1.11
N ASP A 54 14.38 -2.63 0.97
CA ASP A 54 15.34 -3.73 0.89
C ASP A 54 15.53 -4.47 2.24
N GLN A 55 14.89 -3.99 3.32
CA GLN A 55 14.87 -4.66 4.63
C GLN A 55 13.66 -5.60 4.73
N ASP A 56 13.85 -6.70 5.47
CA ASP A 56 12.77 -7.62 5.78
C ASP A 56 11.66 -6.90 6.59
N PRO A 57 10.37 -7.19 6.30
CA PRO A 57 9.26 -6.67 7.10
C PRO A 57 9.38 -7.11 8.57
N SER A 58 9.02 -6.20 9.50
CA SER A 58 8.86 -6.52 10.91
C SER A 58 7.95 -7.74 11.10
N SER A 59 8.34 -8.68 11.95
CA SER A 59 7.45 -9.78 12.35
C SER A 59 6.34 -9.28 13.25
N PHE A 60 5.20 -9.98 13.28
CA PHE A 60 4.03 -9.60 14.07
C PHE A 60 4.36 -9.26 15.54
N SER A 61 5.26 -10.02 16.17
CA SER A 61 5.68 -9.83 17.56
C SER A 61 6.47 -8.56 17.82
N LEU A 62 7.06 -7.97 16.78
CA LEU A 62 7.89 -6.77 16.85
C LEU A 62 7.12 -5.50 16.44
N MET A 63 5.92 -5.67 15.88
CA MET A 63 5.11 -4.55 15.39
C MET A 63 4.49 -3.77 16.53
N ASP A 64 4.68 -2.46 16.53
CA ASP A 64 3.87 -1.57 17.34
C ASP A 64 2.45 -1.44 16.78
N ASP A 65 1.58 -0.73 17.51
CA ASP A 65 0.18 -0.59 17.11
C ASP A 65 0.01 0.31 15.88
N GLU A 66 0.93 1.25 15.64
CA GLU A 66 0.92 2.12 14.47
C GLU A 66 1.31 1.35 13.19
N GLU A 67 2.33 0.49 13.25
CA GLU A 67 2.72 -0.40 12.17
C GLU A 67 1.60 -1.38 11.79
N LYS A 68 0.85 -1.88 12.78
CA LYS A 68 -0.33 -2.72 12.53
C LYS A 68 -1.43 -1.94 11.81
N GLU A 69 -1.72 -0.72 12.24
CA GLU A 69 -2.71 0.15 11.57
C GLU A 69 -2.30 0.45 10.13
N TRP A 70 -1.02 0.77 9.90
CA TRP A 70 -0.49 1.00 8.56
C TRP A 70 -0.64 -0.23 7.66
N LEU A 71 -0.34 -1.43 8.18
CA LEU A 71 -0.51 -2.66 7.42
C LEU A 71 -1.99 -2.95 7.14
N MET A 72 -2.88 -2.73 8.11
CA MET A 72 -4.33 -2.88 7.91
C MET A 72 -4.85 -1.93 6.82
N ASP A 73 -4.43 -0.67 6.85
CA ASP A 73 -4.80 0.31 5.83
C ASP A 73 -4.27 -0.09 4.46
N TYR A 74 -3.01 -0.48 4.36
CA TYR A 74 -2.44 -0.96 3.10
C TYR A 74 -3.23 -2.16 2.58
N CYS A 75 -3.45 -3.17 3.41
CA CYS A 75 -4.17 -4.39 3.04
C CYS A 75 -5.61 -4.09 2.55
N LYS A 76 -6.31 -3.20 3.25
CA LYS A 76 -7.66 -2.77 2.86
C LYS A 76 -7.63 -1.99 1.55
N TYR A 77 -6.86 -0.91 1.47
CA TYR A 77 -6.99 0.02 0.36
C TYR A 77 -6.24 -0.44 -0.89
N ARG A 78 -5.10 -1.13 -0.78
CA ARG A 78 -4.36 -1.68 -1.93
C ARG A 78 -4.89 -3.04 -2.36
N LEU A 79 -5.05 -3.97 -1.42
CA LEU A 79 -5.36 -5.38 -1.72
C LEU A 79 -6.85 -5.71 -1.63
N GLY A 80 -7.64 -4.90 -0.93
CA GLY A 80 -9.08 -5.14 -0.75
C GLY A 80 -9.39 -6.15 0.36
N ILE A 81 -8.41 -6.43 1.21
CA ILE A 81 -8.52 -7.40 2.30
C ILE A 81 -8.77 -6.62 3.59
N ILE A 82 -9.95 -6.79 4.17
CA ILE A 82 -10.31 -6.22 5.47
C ILE A 82 -9.98 -7.26 6.53
N THR A 83 -8.90 -7.05 7.25
CA THR A 83 -8.44 -7.95 8.32
C THR A 83 -7.96 -7.16 9.52
N LYS A 84 -7.88 -7.83 10.68
CA LYS A 84 -7.04 -7.41 11.79
C LYS A 84 -5.69 -8.11 11.68
N ILE A 85 -4.65 -7.49 12.25
CA ILE A 85 -3.33 -8.09 12.35
C ILE A 85 -3.21 -8.67 13.76
N GLU A 86 -3.48 -9.97 13.89
CA GLU A 86 -3.46 -10.71 15.17
C GLU A 86 -2.43 -11.86 15.17
N SER A 87 -1.82 -12.13 14.01
CA SER A 87 -0.84 -13.19 13.83
C SER A 87 0.12 -12.90 12.68
N GLN A 88 1.24 -13.63 12.62
CA GLN A 88 2.16 -13.57 11.49
C GLN A 88 1.49 -13.96 10.17
N SER A 89 0.54 -14.90 10.19
CA SER A 89 -0.22 -15.28 8.99
C SER A 89 -1.05 -14.11 8.44
N ASP A 90 -1.54 -13.22 9.31
CA ASP A 90 -2.27 -12.03 8.86
C ASP A 90 -1.34 -10.99 8.25
N VAL A 91 -0.11 -10.88 8.76
CA VAL A 91 0.94 -10.04 8.15
C VAL A 91 1.22 -10.51 6.73
N GLU A 92 1.49 -11.80 6.54
CA GLU A 92 1.85 -12.41 5.26
C GLU A 92 0.77 -12.22 4.18
N LYS A 93 -0.52 -12.25 4.54
CA LYS A 93 -1.63 -11.99 3.60
C LYS A 93 -1.62 -10.57 3.05
N CYS A 94 -1.01 -9.64 3.77
CA CYS A 94 -0.98 -8.23 3.46
C CYS A 94 0.35 -7.77 2.84
N LEU A 95 1.33 -8.66 2.70
CA LEU A 95 2.58 -8.35 2.01
C LEU A 95 2.36 -8.35 0.48
N ASP A 96 2.69 -7.22 -0.15
CA ASP A 96 2.69 -7.03 -1.59
C ASP A 96 4.10 -6.59 -2.00
N TYR A 97 4.86 -7.49 -2.62
CA TYR A 97 6.20 -7.14 -3.08
C TYR A 97 6.08 -6.30 -4.36
N PRO A 98 6.80 -5.17 -4.46
CA PRO A 98 6.80 -4.40 -5.69
C PRO A 98 7.21 -5.29 -6.86
N PRO A 99 6.71 -5.03 -8.08
CA PRO A 99 7.21 -5.67 -9.28
C PRO A 99 8.62 -5.13 -9.57
N LEU A 100 9.59 -5.52 -8.76
CA LEU A 100 10.99 -5.28 -9.03
C LEU A 100 11.30 -6.04 -10.31
N GLY A 101 11.76 -5.31 -11.34
CA GLY A 101 12.22 -5.91 -12.58
C GLY A 101 13.14 -7.10 -12.27
N GLN A 102 12.85 -8.25 -12.89
CA GLN A 102 13.59 -9.51 -12.83
C GLN A 102 14.91 -9.44 -12.04
N GLY A 103 14.93 -9.96 -10.80
CA GLY A 103 16.18 -10.00 -10.06
C GLY A 103 16.16 -10.58 -8.65
N VAL A 104 15.02 -10.69 -7.98
CA VAL A 104 15.01 -11.24 -6.61
C VAL A 104 13.87 -12.24 -6.47
N HIS A 105 14.16 -13.47 -6.92
CA HIS A 105 13.42 -14.63 -6.50
C HIS A 105 13.77 -14.82 -5.01
N PHE A 106 12.93 -14.38 -4.09
CA PHE A 106 13.03 -14.81 -2.70
C PHE A 106 12.50 -16.24 -2.66
N PRO A 107 13.32 -17.28 -2.48
CA PRO A 107 12.76 -18.59 -2.22
C PRO A 107 12.13 -18.50 -0.83
N LEU A 108 10.81 -18.68 -0.76
CA LEU A 108 10.20 -19.16 0.47
C LEU A 108 10.75 -20.58 0.70
N SER A 109 11.96 -20.70 1.28
CA SER A 109 12.44 -21.96 1.83
C SER A 109 11.66 -22.20 3.12
N ARG A 110 10.57 -22.95 2.99
CA ARG A 110 10.05 -23.76 4.08
C ARG A 110 11.07 -24.87 4.34
N ASP A 111 11.79 -24.75 5.44
CA ASP A 111 12.33 -25.87 6.20
C ASP A 111 11.71 -25.83 7.61
#